data_AF-A0A6M1XWK3-F1
#
_entry.id   AF-A0A6M1XWK3-F1
#
_cell.length_a   1.000
_cell.length_b   1.000
_cell.length_c   1.000
_cell.angle_alpha   90.00
_cell.angle_beta   90.00
_cell.angle_gamma   90.00
#
_symmetry.space_group_name_H-M   'P 1'
#
loop_
_entity.id
_entity.type
_entity.pdbx_description
1 polymer ?
#
loop_
_entity_poly.entity_id
_entity_poly.type
_entity_poly.pdbx_seq_one_letter_code
_entity_poly.pdbx_strand_id
1 'polypeptide(L)'
;MNASSKRKIISQSEISKKIAVMNEEMQGFWANNSWDIRKCPHPSAIELSKNPALRNRWVRFERVKNLWLRTELKYFYFYHLNNGIWNAKTVWIRKGTVINKMLDFLDLKYPSITSITEVPIEKAMTEYRTYLTKRGVRITTTNYKITANQEKTPVKANSYYVTNLKQFMEFYENFYFDGEEWDKDVWDRRNLPLPDDKVNPTQYEYTINFKGFRNTYFKQLVKRYCKLRLNVDSFSYVSDIAQRLKEFFNFLDMKFKQVQRVHQLTRVEIEAYLSELNMMGIKPSTITGRISILEGLFSTLLRLEWDDVPSKILIYSEDYPKIPRAKPRFIDEFVLEQLNSHLDKLPEYIATMTMIVQECGMRISELCTLKKGCLL
;
A
#
# COMPACT_ATOMS: atom_id res chain seq x y z
N MET A 1 26.60 -3.10 11.99
CA MET A 1 27.35 -2.29 11.01
C MET A 1 26.38 -1.39 10.26
N ASN A 2 26.67 -0.08 10.32
CA ASN A 2 26.03 1.09 9.70
C ASN A 2 24.51 1.30 9.82
N ALA A 3 24.15 1.87 10.97
CA ALA A 3 23.12 2.89 11.06
C ALA A 3 23.57 4.14 10.26
N SER A 4 23.34 4.11 8.95
CA SER A 4 23.16 5.28 8.08
C SER A 4 22.88 4.74 6.68
N SER A 5 21.63 4.35 6.43
CA SER A 5 21.13 4.45 5.06
C SER A 5 21.11 5.96 4.78
N LYS A 6 22.25 6.51 4.32
CA LYS A 6 22.24 7.78 3.61
C LYS A 6 21.09 7.66 2.64
N ARG A 7 20.08 8.51 2.79
CA ARG A 7 18.96 8.59 1.85
C ARG A 7 19.59 8.53 0.45
N LYS A 8 19.38 7.43 -0.27
CA LYS A 8 19.81 7.27 -1.65
C LYS A 8 18.91 8.19 -2.46
N ILE A 9 19.21 9.47 -2.40
CA ILE A 9 18.48 10.53 -3.06
C ILE A 9 19.48 11.17 -3.99
N ILE A 10 19.05 11.37 -5.23
CA ILE A 10 19.86 12.02 -6.26
C ILE A 10 20.39 13.38 -5.77
N SER A 11 21.48 13.84 -6.38
CA SER A 11 22.12 15.09 -5.98
C SER A 11 21.20 16.31 -6.15
N GLN A 12 21.49 17.40 -5.43
CA GLN A 12 20.72 18.64 -5.55
C GLN A 12 20.71 19.21 -6.98
N SER A 13 21.79 18.99 -7.75
CA SER A 13 21.84 19.38 -9.17
C SER A 13 20.83 18.58 -10.00
N GLU A 14 20.69 17.28 -9.74
CA GLU A 14 19.73 16.43 -10.43
C GLU A 14 18.29 16.71 -10.02
N ILE A 15 18.04 17.02 -8.74
CA ILE A 15 16.74 17.55 -8.28
C ILE A 15 16.40 18.82 -9.06
N SER A 16 17.34 19.75 -9.20
CA SER A 16 17.14 21.00 -9.95
C SER A 16 16.78 20.74 -11.41
N LYS A 17 17.42 19.76 -12.06
CA LYS A 17 17.06 19.32 -13.42
C LYS A 17 15.65 18.74 -13.48
N LYS A 18 15.27 17.88 -12.52
CA LYS A 18 13.90 17.33 -12.46
C LYS A 18 12.85 18.42 -12.24
N ILE A 19 13.13 19.42 -11.40
CA ILE A 19 12.25 20.58 -11.20
C ILE A 19 12.04 21.35 -12.51
N ALA A 20 13.08 21.52 -13.33
CA ALA A 20 12.93 22.13 -14.65
C ALA A 20 11.98 21.32 -15.54
N VAL A 21 12.16 20.00 -15.64
CA VAL A 21 11.27 19.09 -16.39
C VAL A 21 9.83 19.15 -15.87
N MET A 22 9.62 19.20 -14.54
CA MET A 22 8.27 19.34 -13.97
C MET A 22 7.57 20.63 -14.44
N ASN A 23 8.30 21.74 -14.52
CA ASN A 23 7.75 23.00 -15.03
C ASN A 23 7.44 22.90 -16.53
N GLU A 24 8.27 22.19 -17.30
CA GLU A 24 8.01 21.91 -18.71
C GLU A 24 6.77 21.05 -18.92
N GLU A 25 6.49 20.07 -18.04
CA GLU A 25 5.27 19.25 -18.07
C GLU A 25 4.02 20.03 -17.61
N MET A 26 4.16 20.91 -16.61
CA MET A 26 3.05 21.68 -16.03
C MET A 26 2.71 22.95 -16.82
N GLN A 27 2.29 22.80 -18.08
CA GLN A 27 1.88 23.92 -18.94
C GLN A 27 0.37 24.24 -18.87
N GLY A 28 0.00 25.37 -19.45
CA GLY A 28 -1.41 25.78 -19.63
C GLY A 28 -2.14 25.93 -18.29
N PHE A 29 -3.22 25.15 -18.09
CA PHE A 29 -3.97 25.17 -16.83
C PHE A 29 -3.07 24.91 -15.61
N TRP A 30 -2.11 23.99 -15.73
CA TRP A 30 -1.25 23.52 -14.64
C TRP A 30 -0.15 24.52 -14.26
N ALA A 31 0.19 25.46 -15.15
CA ALA A 31 1.16 26.51 -14.88
C ALA A 31 0.68 27.46 -13.75
N ASN A 32 -0.63 27.63 -13.59
CA ASN A 32 -1.21 28.48 -12.56
C ASN A 32 -0.94 27.97 -11.14
N ASN A 33 -0.88 28.88 -10.16
CA ASN A 33 -0.76 28.52 -8.74
C ASN A 33 -2.13 28.31 -8.05
N SER A 34 -3.22 28.62 -8.75
CA SER A 34 -4.59 28.41 -8.31
C SER A 34 -5.33 27.60 -9.38
N TRP A 35 -5.81 26.42 -9.02
CA TRP A 35 -6.51 25.50 -9.92
C TRP A 35 -8.01 25.50 -9.62
N ASP A 36 -8.80 26.08 -10.53
CA ASP A 36 -10.27 26.00 -10.51
C ASP A 36 -10.72 24.72 -11.20
N ILE A 37 -11.44 23.85 -10.49
CA ILE A 37 -11.97 22.61 -11.05
C ILE A 37 -12.83 22.84 -12.30
N ARG A 38 -13.53 23.98 -12.41
CA ARG A 38 -14.39 24.28 -13.57
C ARG A 38 -13.61 24.62 -14.85
N LYS A 39 -12.32 24.92 -14.73
CA LYS A 39 -11.43 25.21 -15.86
C LYS A 39 -10.44 24.07 -16.14
N CYS A 40 -10.48 23.02 -15.32
CA CYS A 40 -9.56 21.90 -15.44
C CYS A 40 -9.96 21.02 -16.65
N PRO A 41 -9.04 20.71 -17.57
CA PRO A 41 -9.34 19.92 -18.76
C PRO A 41 -9.46 18.41 -18.46
N HIS A 42 -9.15 17.95 -17.26
CA HIS A 42 -9.14 16.52 -16.92
C HIS A 42 -10.57 15.94 -16.91
N PRO A 43 -10.85 14.78 -17.54
CA PRO A 43 -12.21 14.23 -17.65
C PRO A 43 -12.96 14.11 -16.32
N SER A 44 -12.29 13.59 -15.27
CA SER A 44 -12.92 13.47 -13.94
C SER A 44 -13.22 14.83 -13.28
N ALA A 45 -12.52 15.90 -13.67
CA ALA A 45 -12.80 17.25 -13.20
C ALA A 45 -13.99 17.85 -13.95
N ILE A 46 -14.05 17.66 -15.27
CA ILE A 46 -15.19 18.05 -16.10
C ILE A 46 -16.47 17.41 -15.57
N GLU A 47 -16.45 16.10 -15.32
CA GLU A 47 -17.59 15.37 -14.76
C GLU A 47 -18.01 15.92 -13.39
N LEU A 48 -17.07 16.04 -12.46
CA LEU A 48 -17.37 16.54 -11.11
C LEU A 48 -17.85 17.99 -11.11
N SER A 49 -17.38 18.82 -12.05
CA SER A 49 -17.75 20.23 -12.17
C SER A 49 -19.22 20.46 -12.50
N LYS A 50 -19.88 19.48 -13.11
CA LYS A 50 -21.32 19.50 -13.42
C LYS A 50 -22.20 19.39 -12.18
N ASN A 51 -21.66 18.95 -11.04
CA ASN A 51 -22.45 18.81 -9.81
C ASN A 51 -22.81 20.20 -9.22
N PRO A 52 -24.10 20.57 -9.12
CA PRO A 52 -24.52 21.87 -8.62
C PRO A 52 -24.19 22.09 -7.14
N ALA A 53 -24.05 21.02 -6.36
CA ALA A 53 -23.69 21.09 -4.94
C ALA A 53 -22.18 21.33 -4.69
N LEU A 54 -21.37 21.46 -5.75
CA LEU A 54 -19.93 21.63 -5.64
C LEU A 54 -19.55 23.02 -5.10
N ARG A 55 -19.29 23.08 -3.79
CA ARG A 55 -18.86 24.33 -3.12
C ARG A 55 -17.35 24.57 -3.22
N ASN A 56 -16.53 23.54 -3.04
CA ASN A 56 -15.08 23.70 -3.09
C ASN A 56 -14.58 23.61 -4.54
N ARG A 57 -14.14 24.74 -5.08
CA ARG A 57 -13.73 24.88 -6.47
C ARG A 57 -12.22 24.98 -6.66
N TRP A 58 -11.50 25.41 -5.64
CA TRP A 58 -10.12 25.86 -5.77
C TRP A 58 -9.16 24.97 -5.01
N VAL A 59 -8.03 24.66 -5.64
CA VAL A 59 -6.80 24.26 -4.94
C VAL A 59 -5.80 25.39 -5.16
N ARG A 60 -5.26 25.94 -4.06
CA ARG A 60 -4.40 27.13 -4.07
C ARG A 60 -3.05 26.78 -3.45
N PHE A 61 -1.97 27.03 -4.17
CA PHE A 61 -0.61 26.69 -3.78
C PHE A 61 0.20 27.92 -3.34
N GLU A 62 -0.37 29.12 -3.42
CA GLU A 62 0.35 30.38 -3.17
C GLU A 62 0.79 30.59 -1.72
N ARG A 63 0.16 29.88 -0.76
CA ARG A 63 0.46 30.04 0.67
C ARG A 63 1.86 29.58 1.08
N VAL A 64 2.48 28.66 0.34
CA VAL A 64 3.90 28.35 0.52
C VAL A 64 4.70 29.30 -0.35
N LYS A 65 5.56 30.15 0.24
CA LYS A 65 6.35 31.15 -0.49
C LYS A 65 7.54 30.53 -1.20
N ASN A 66 8.08 29.46 -0.63
CA ASN A 66 9.18 28.70 -1.21
C ASN A 66 8.78 28.12 -2.59
N LEU A 67 9.45 28.58 -3.65
CA LEU A 67 9.13 28.21 -5.02
C LEU A 67 9.43 26.74 -5.33
N TRP A 68 10.50 26.18 -4.75
CA TRP A 68 10.87 24.78 -4.93
C TRP A 68 9.79 23.86 -4.39
N LEU A 69 9.37 24.07 -3.14
CA LEU A 69 8.30 23.30 -2.51
C LEU A 69 6.96 23.49 -3.22
N ARG A 70 6.69 24.70 -3.74
CA ARG A 70 5.48 24.95 -4.52
C ARG A 70 5.46 24.13 -5.80
N THR A 71 6.56 24.11 -6.55
CA THR A 71 6.66 23.30 -7.78
C THR A 71 6.54 21.82 -7.47
N GLU A 72 7.25 21.32 -6.46
CA GLU A 72 7.13 19.93 -6.02
C GLU A 72 5.68 19.57 -5.66
N LEU A 73 5.01 20.44 -4.90
CA LEU A 73 3.65 20.19 -4.45
C LEU A 73 2.63 20.24 -5.58
N LYS A 74 2.76 21.20 -6.51
CA LYS A 74 1.94 21.24 -7.72
C LYS A 74 2.13 19.96 -8.53
N TYR A 75 3.39 19.59 -8.78
CA TYR A 75 3.71 18.40 -9.57
C TYR A 75 3.17 17.13 -8.93
N PHE A 76 3.24 17.00 -7.61
CA PHE A 76 2.66 15.87 -6.88
C PHE A 76 1.16 15.70 -7.16
N TYR A 77 0.38 16.79 -7.19
CA TYR A 77 -1.06 16.73 -7.48
C TYR A 77 -1.33 16.49 -8.96
N PHE A 78 -0.56 17.14 -9.84
CA PHE A 78 -0.62 16.95 -11.29
C PHE A 78 -0.35 15.49 -11.68
N TYR A 79 0.75 14.93 -11.20
CA TYR A 79 1.18 13.56 -11.47
C TYR A 79 0.12 12.55 -11.03
N HIS A 80 -0.40 12.66 -9.80
CA HIS A 80 -1.39 11.71 -9.30
C HIS A 80 -2.71 11.76 -10.07
N LEU A 81 -3.15 12.95 -10.50
CA LEU A 81 -4.38 13.09 -11.27
C LEU A 81 -4.22 12.51 -12.68
N ASN A 82 -3.16 12.90 -13.40
CA ASN A 82 -2.98 12.51 -14.81
C ASN A 82 -2.56 11.05 -14.99
N ASN A 83 -1.98 10.41 -13.97
CA ASN A 83 -1.71 8.97 -13.99
C ASN A 83 -2.88 8.12 -13.45
N GLY A 84 -4.06 8.71 -13.27
CA GLY A 84 -5.26 7.99 -12.80
C GLY A 84 -5.19 7.48 -11.36
N ILE A 85 -4.15 7.84 -10.61
CA ILE A 85 -3.98 7.44 -9.20
C ILE A 85 -5.05 8.13 -8.34
N TRP A 86 -5.32 9.40 -8.62
CA TRP A 86 -6.38 10.19 -8.01
C TRP A 86 -7.37 10.68 -9.06
N ASN A 87 -8.61 10.87 -8.64
CA ASN A 87 -9.61 11.61 -9.41
C ASN A 87 -9.77 13.04 -8.86
N ALA A 88 -10.53 13.87 -9.58
CA ALA A 88 -10.78 15.25 -9.19
C ALA A 88 -11.43 15.37 -7.79
N LYS A 89 -12.29 14.43 -7.38
CA LYS A 89 -12.85 14.43 -6.03
C LYS A 89 -11.75 14.32 -4.97
N THR A 90 -10.72 13.51 -5.22
CA THR A 90 -9.58 13.37 -4.31
C THR A 90 -8.74 14.64 -4.26
N VAL A 91 -8.44 15.24 -5.41
CA VAL A 91 -7.66 16.48 -5.52
C VAL A 91 -8.39 17.67 -4.88
N TRP A 92 -9.59 18.02 -5.32
CA TRP A 92 -10.27 19.25 -4.89
C TRP A 92 -11.02 19.10 -3.57
N ILE A 93 -11.66 17.96 -3.32
CA ILE A 93 -12.54 17.80 -2.14
C ILE A 93 -11.77 17.24 -0.96
N ARG A 94 -11.03 16.13 -1.14
CA ARG A 94 -10.34 15.49 0.00
C ARG A 94 -9.06 16.23 0.39
N LYS A 95 -8.23 16.57 -0.60
CA LYS A 95 -6.91 17.18 -0.37
C LYS A 95 -6.94 18.71 -0.40
N GLY A 96 -7.64 19.29 -1.37
CA GLY A 96 -7.77 20.73 -1.53
C GLY A 96 -8.38 21.44 -0.32
N THR A 97 -9.31 20.79 0.39
CA THR A 97 -9.93 21.36 1.61
C THR A 97 -8.97 21.44 2.80
N VAL A 98 -7.95 20.58 2.85
CA VAL A 98 -7.03 20.46 3.99
C VAL A 98 -5.63 21.02 3.71
N ILE A 99 -5.31 21.34 2.44
CA ILE A 99 -3.96 21.70 1.99
C ILE A 99 -3.41 22.96 2.69
N ASN A 100 -4.26 23.96 2.95
CA ASN A 100 -3.81 25.26 3.46
C ASN A 100 -3.03 25.14 4.78
N LYS A 101 -3.46 24.27 5.70
CA LYS A 101 -2.75 24.09 6.98
C LYS A 101 -1.37 23.45 6.80
N MET A 102 -1.22 22.59 5.79
CA MET A 102 0.06 21.99 5.42
C MET A 102 0.97 23.06 4.83
N LEU A 103 0.46 23.91 3.92
CA LEU A 103 1.22 25.01 3.34
C LEU A 103 1.72 25.99 4.40
N ASP A 104 0.83 26.43 5.30
CA ASP A 104 1.18 27.33 6.40
C ASP A 104 2.25 26.71 7.32
N PHE A 105 2.21 25.39 7.53
CA PHE A 105 3.22 24.67 8.31
C PHE A 105 4.58 24.63 7.61
N LEU A 106 4.60 24.29 6.31
CA LEU A 106 5.83 24.21 5.52
C LEU A 106 6.52 25.58 5.44
N ASP A 107 5.76 26.65 5.20
CA ASP A 107 6.28 28.02 5.16
C ASP A 107 6.86 28.46 6.51
N LEU A 108 6.20 28.09 7.62
CA LEU A 108 6.66 28.42 8.97
C LEU A 108 7.91 27.64 9.39
N LYS A 109 8.01 26.35 9.04
CA LYS A 109 9.04 25.45 9.57
C LYS A 109 10.21 25.23 8.65
N TYR A 110 9.98 25.23 7.34
CA TYR A 110 11.00 24.90 6.35
C TYR A 110 11.01 25.93 5.20
N PRO A 111 11.23 27.23 5.49
CA PRO A 111 11.16 28.28 4.47
C PRO A 111 12.26 28.20 3.41
N SER A 112 13.41 27.60 3.74
CA SER A 112 14.64 27.68 2.94
C SER A 112 15.06 26.36 2.28
N ILE A 113 14.31 25.27 2.46
CA ILE A 113 14.65 23.99 1.83
C ILE A 113 14.39 24.05 0.32
N THR A 114 15.22 23.38 -0.45
CA THR A 114 15.14 23.27 -1.91
C THR A 114 14.46 21.98 -2.38
N SER A 115 14.22 21.04 -1.46
CA SER A 115 13.33 19.90 -1.66
C SER A 115 12.71 19.45 -0.35
N ILE A 116 11.48 18.93 -0.40
CA ILE A 116 10.84 18.32 0.77
C ILE A 116 11.64 17.13 1.35
N THR A 117 12.49 16.50 0.54
CA THR A 117 13.33 15.36 0.95
C THR A 117 14.48 15.71 1.89
N GLU A 118 14.81 17.00 2.02
CA GLU A 118 15.80 17.48 3.01
C GLU A 118 15.35 17.21 4.45
N VAL A 119 14.04 17.15 4.68
CA VAL A 119 13.46 16.90 6.00
C VAL A 119 13.09 15.44 6.16
N PRO A 120 13.55 14.74 7.22
CA PRO A 120 13.08 13.40 7.52
C PRO A 120 11.57 13.31 7.76
N ILE A 121 10.93 12.32 7.13
CA ILE A 121 9.48 12.09 7.27
C ILE A 121 9.07 12.02 8.73
N GLU A 122 9.71 11.19 9.55
CA GLU A 122 9.33 11.05 10.97
C GLU A 122 9.43 12.38 11.75
N LYS A 123 10.44 13.20 11.44
CA LYS A 123 10.61 14.54 12.02
C LYS A 123 9.47 15.47 11.60
N ALA A 124 9.24 15.61 10.29
CA ALA A 124 8.18 16.46 9.75
C ALA A 124 6.78 16.03 10.24
N MET A 125 6.52 14.72 10.29
CA MET A 125 5.24 14.18 10.75
C MET A 125 5.01 14.43 12.23
N THR A 126 6.05 14.36 13.07
CA THR A 126 5.96 14.69 14.49
C THR A 126 5.67 16.19 14.67
N GLU A 127 6.47 17.05 14.04
CA GLU A 127 6.31 18.50 14.12
C GLU A 127 4.95 18.96 13.58
N TYR A 128 4.47 18.38 12.49
CA TYR A 128 3.19 18.73 11.90
C TYR A 128 2.00 18.29 12.76
N ARG A 129 2.05 17.10 13.37
CA ARG A 129 1.02 16.67 14.32
C ARG A 129 0.95 17.63 15.51
N THR A 130 2.09 18.03 16.07
CA THR A 130 2.14 19.05 17.14
C THR A 130 1.56 20.39 16.67
N TYR A 131 1.91 20.83 15.46
CA TYR A 131 1.38 22.06 14.85
C TYR A 131 -0.15 22.04 14.70
N LEU A 132 -0.72 20.90 14.30
CA LEU A 132 -2.17 20.72 14.14
C LEU A 132 -2.89 20.67 15.49
N THR A 133 -2.37 19.90 16.46
CA THR A 133 -2.96 19.78 17.80
C THR A 133 -2.99 21.12 18.52
N LYS A 134 -1.93 21.93 18.44
CA LYS A 134 -1.89 23.29 19.03
C LYS A 134 -2.96 24.23 18.46
N ARG A 135 -3.52 23.92 17.29
CA ARG A 135 -4.60 24.69 16.64
C ARG A 135 -5.97 24.01 16.74
N GLY A 136 -6.12 23.02 17.62
CA GLY A 136 -7.38 22.29 17.81
C GLY A 136 -7.79 21.42 16.62
N VAL A 137 -6.87 21.08 15.71
CA VAL A 137 -7.19 20.27 14.53
C VAL A 137 -7.05 18.79 14.86
N ARG A 138 -8.12 18.02 14.60
CA ARG A 138 -8.12 16.56 14.80
C ARG A 138 -7.15 15.90 13.82
N ILE A 139 -6.16 15.19 14.37
CA ILE A 139 -5.13 14.49 13.58
C ILE A 139 -5.56 13.08 13.13
N THR A 140 -6.64 12.53 13.68
CA THR A 140 -7.17 11.20 13.35
C THR A 140 -8.63 11.26 12.92
N THR A 141 -9.06 10.27 12.15
CA THR A 141 -10.45 10.03 11.73
C THR A 141 -10.84 8.59 12.05
N THR A 142 -12.14 8.31 12.04
CA THR A 142 -12.68 6.94 12.12
C THR A 142 -13.06 6.49 10.72
N ASN A 143 -12.46 5.40 10.27
CA ASN A 143 -12.88 4.65 9.09
C ASN A 143 -13.65 3.40 9.55
N TYR A 144 -14.25 2.68 8.60
CA TYR A 144 -14.97 1.44 8.90
C TYR A 144 -14.40 0.31 8.04
N LYS A 145 -14.23 -0.86 8.65
CA LYS A 145 -13.98 -2.12 7.96
C LYS A 145 -15.23 -2.98 8.03
N ILE A 146 -15.49 -3.74 6.98
CA ILE A 146 -16.58 -4.71 6.95
C ILE A 146 -16.00 -6.07 7.34
N THR A 147 -16.58 -6.72 8.34
CA THR A 147 -16.16 -8.06 8.79
C THR A 147 -16.68 -9.15 7.84
N ALA A 148 -16.22 -10.40 8.03
CA ALA A 148 -16.77 -11.54 7.30
C ALA A 148 -18.29 -11.72 7.51
N ASN A 149 -18.83 -11.18 8.61
CA ASN A 149 -20.26 -11.21 8.93
C ASN A 149 -21.00 -9.96 8.40
N GLN A 150 -20.36 -9.18 7.52
CA GLN A 150 -20.89 -7.92 6.95
C GLN A 150 -21.11 -6.79 7.96
N GLU A 151 -20.49 -6.86 9.15
CA GLU A 151 -20.63 -5.84 10.19
C GLU A 151 -19.60 -4.73 10.03
N LYS A 152 -19.98 -3.49 10.33
CA LYS A 152 -19.08 -2.33 10.28
C LYS A 152 -18.32 -2.19 11.61
N THR A 153 -17.01 -2.37 11.56
CA THR A 153 -16.11 -2.16 12.71
C THR A 153 -15.33 -0.85 12.55
N PRO A 154 -15.36 0.05 13.56
CA PRO A 154 -14.64 1.31 13.50
C PRO A 154 -13.14 1.06 13.62
N VAL A 155 -12.35 1.73 12.79
CA VAL A 155 -10.89 1.69 12.79
C VAL A 155 -10.34 3.10 12.78
N LYS A 156 -9.44 3.39 13.72
CA LYS A 156 -8.77 4.68 13.80
C LYS A 156 -7.77 4.82 12.66
N ALA A 157 -7.85 5.91 11.91
CA ALA A 157 -6.97 6.23 10.80
C ALA A 157 -6.41 7.66 10.92
N ASN A 158 -5.37 7.97 10.16
CA ASN A 158 -4.88 9.34 10.02
C ASN A 158 -5.95 10.22 9.36
N SER A 159 -6.10 11.45 9.85
CA SER A 159 -6.91 12.47 9.17
C SER A 159 -6.32 12.80 7.79
N TYR A 160 -7.14 13.36 6.90
CA TYR A 160 -6.66 13.83 5.60
C TYR A 160 -5.53 14.86 5.71
N TYR A 161 -5.49 15.67 6.78
CA TYR A 161 -4.37 16.58 7.04
C TYR A 161 -3.05 15.83 7.14
N VAL A 162 -2.98 14.84 8.04
CA VAL A 162 -1.77 14.05 8.30
C VAL A 162 -1.42 13.20 7.09
N THR A 163 -2.41 12.56 6.46
CA THR A 163 -2.20 11.71 5.29
C THR A 163 -1.63 12.50 4.10
N ASN A 164 -2.05 13.76 3.91
CA ASN A 164 -1.61 14.56 2.77
C ASN A 164 -0.11 14.90 2.82
N LEU A 165 0.38 15.38 3.96
CA LEU A 165 1.81 15.65 4.14
C LEU A 165 2.62 14.36 4.00
N LYS A 166 2.17 13.28 4.64
CA LYS A 166 2.87 11.99 4.57
C LYS A 166 3.03 11.52 3.13
N GLN A 167 1.94 11.50 2.35
CA GLN A 167 1.99 11.06 0.95
C GLN A 167 2.86 11.98 0.07
N PHE A 168 2.85 13.30 0.33
CA PHE A 168 3.70 14.25 -0.38
C PHE A 168 5.19 13.94 -0.15
N MET A 169 5.58 13.69 1.10
CA MET A 169 6.97 13.36 1.42
C MET A 169 7.37 11.97 0.93
N GLU A 170 6.53 10.95 1.12
CA GLU A 170 6.80 9.58 0.63
C GLU A 170 6.90 9.52 -0.89
N PHE A 171 6.11 10.33 -1.60
CA PHE A 171 6.21 10.45 -3.06
C PHE A 171 7.60 10.93 -3.48
N TYR A 172 8.12 12.01 -2.89
CA TYR A 172 9.42 12.55 -3.27
C TYR A 172 10.61 11.72 -2.77
N GLU A 173 10.51 11.07 -1.61
CA GLU A 173 11.51 10.06 -1.22
C GLU A 173 11.63 8.95 -2.27
N ASN A 174 10.51 8.58 -2.93
CA ASN A 174 10.51 7.58 -3.98
C ASN A 174 10.93 8.14 -5.36
N PHE A 175 10.43 9.33 -5.71
CA PHE A 175 10.63 9.95 -7.03
C PHE A 175 12.07 10.41 -7.26
N TYR A 176 12.78 10.75 -6.19
CA TYR A 176 14.20 11.11 -6.21
C TYR A 176 15.12 9.98 -5.74
N PHE A 177 14.60 8.76 -5.57
CA PHE A 177 15.40 7.64 -5.11
C PHE A 177 16.48 7.28 -6.13
N ASP A 178 17.73 7.24 -5.66
CA ASP A 178 18.94 6.94 -6.44
C ASP A 178 19.36 5.48 -6.21
N GLY A 179 18.58 4.55 -6.75
CA GLY A 179 18.84 3.12 -6.64
C GLY A 179 17.77 2.28 -7.30
N GLU A 180 17.96 0.96 -7.27
CA GLU A 180 17.00 0.01 -7.82
C GLU A 180 15.77 -0.11 -6.92
N GLU A 181 14.62 -0.49 -7.50
CA GLU A 181 13.40 -0.76 -6.73
C GLU A 181 13.66 -1.79 -5.61
N TRP A 182 14.55 -2.77 -5.83
CA TRP A 182 14.96 -3.77 -4.84
C TRP A 182 15.62 -3.19 -3.59
N ASP A 183 16.26 -2.03 -3.69
CA ASP A 183 16.91 -1.37 -2.56
C ASP A 183 15.89 -0.76 -1.59
N LYS A 184 14.68 -0.46 -2.05
CA LYS A 184 13.62 0.17 -1.26
C LYS A 184 13.04 -0.77 -0.21
N ASP A 185 12.44 -0.20 0.83
CA ASP A 185 11.66 -0.96 1.83
C ASP A 185 10.21 -1.19 1.40
N VAL A 186 9.79 -0.58 0.29
CA VAL A 186 8.49 -0.82 -0.34
C VAL A 186 8.78 -1.04 -1.82
N TRP A 187 8.44 -2.21 -2.34
CA TRP A 187 8.60 -2.52 -3.75
C TRP A 187 7.28 -2.33 -4.47
N ASP A 188 7.29 -1.51 -5.52
CA ASP A 188 6.18 -1.33 -6.43
C ASP A 188 6.34 -2.23 -7.66
N ARG A 189 5.39 -3.14 -7.89
CA ARG A 189 5.46 -4.08 -9.02
C ARG A 189 5.58 -3.38 -10.38
N ARG A 190 5.10 -2.14 -10.51
CA ARG A 190 5.14 -1.35 -11.75
C ARG A 190 6.56 -0.92 -12.12
N ASN A 191 7.48 -0.94 -11.15
CA ASN A 191 8.89 -0.61 -11.34
C ASN A 191 9.79 -1.86 -11.31
N LEU A 192 9.21 -3.06 -11.21
CA LEU A 192 9.94 -4.32 -11.21
C LEU A 192 9.84 -5.00 -12.58
N PRO A 193 10.91 -5.68 -13.03
CA PRO A 193 10.88 -6.47 -14.25
C PRO A 193 10.14 -7.81 -14.00
N LEU A 194 8.84 -7.76 -13.75
CA LEU A 194 8.01 -8.94 -13.51
C LEU A 194 7.29 -9.37 -14.80
N PRO A 195 7.31 -10.66 -15.15
CA PRO A 195 6.47 -11.21 -16.20
C PRO A 195 4.96 -10.99 -15.93
N ASP A 196 4.17 -10.83 -16.99
CA ASP A 196 2.72 -10.59 -16.90
C ASP A 196 1.98 -11.72 -16.18
N ASP A 197 2.44 -12.98 -16.26
CA ASP A 197 1.83 -14.13 -15.58
C ASP A 197 1.93 -14.07 -14.05
N LYS A 198 2.84 -13.23 -13.51
CA LYS A 198 2.97 -13.03 -12.06
C LYS A 198 2.01 -11.98 -11.51
N VAL A 199 1.35 -11.23 -12.40
CA VAL A 199 0.56 -10.05 -12.06
C VAL A 199 -0.90 -10.33 -12.35
N ASN A 200 -1.73 -10.38 -11.30
CA ASN A 200 -3.17 -10.37 -11.49
C ASN A 200 -3.60 -8.92 -11.80
N PRO A 201 -4.17 -8.63 -12.99
CA PRO A 201 -4.56 -7.28 -13.39
C PRO A 201 -5.73 -6.72 -12.56
N THR A 202 -6.54 -7.60 -11.94
CA THR A 202 -7.64 -7.21 -11.05
C THR A 202 -7.19 -6.93 -9.61
N GLN A 203 -5.93 -7.24 -9.30
CA GLN A 203 -5.39 -7.02 -7.96
C GLN A 203 -5.23 -5.53 -7.69
N TYR A 204 -5.89 -5.06 -6.63
CA TYR A 204 -5.80 -3.69 -6.14
C TYR A 204 -4.42 -3.35 -5.54
N GLU A 205 -3.85 -4.27 -4.76
CA GLU A 205 -2.54 -4.08 -4.14
C GLU A 205 -1.43 -4.27 -5.17
N TYR A 206 -0.51 -3.32 -5.24
CA TYR A 206 0.61 -3.31 -6.19
C TYR A 206 1.97 -3.16 -5.48
N THR A 207 1.98 -3.19 -4.14
CA THR A 207 3.20 -3.03 -3.35
C THR A 207 3.47 -4.22 -2.43
N ILE A 208 4.76 -4.49 -2.18
CA ILE A 208 5.23 -5.34 -1.07
C ILE A 208 5.94 -4.44 -0.07
N ASN A 209 5.45 -4.43 1.18
CA ASN A 209 5.90 -3.48 2.19
C ASN A 209 6.70 -4.16 3.34
N PHE A 210 8.01 -3.89 3.35
CA PHE A 210 8.97 -4.32 4.36
C PHE A 210 9.24 -3.26 5.45
N LYS A 211 8.49 -2.15 5.48
CA LYS A 211 8.51 -1.24 6.64
C LYS A 211 7.89 -1.95 7.84
N GLY A 212 8.37 -1.60 9.04
CA GLY A 212 7.84 -2.11 10.31
C GLY A 212 8.46 -3.42 10.79
N PHE A 213 9.46 -3.97 10.10
CA PHE A 213 10.37 -4.94 10.71
C PHE A 213 11.17 -4.25 11.82
N ARG A 214 11.18 -4.84 13.02
CA ARG A 214 11.94 -4.32 14.16
C ARG A 214 13.43 -4.63 14.05
N ASN A 215 13.75 -5.83 13.55
CA ASN A 215 15.12 -6.27 13.30
C ASN A 215 15.51 -6.06 11.84
N THR A 216 16.58 -5.30 11.59
CA THR A 216 17.06 -4.98 10.24
C THR A 216 17.57 -6.21 9.49
N TYR A 217 18.17 -7.17 10.17
CA TYR A 217 18.66 -8.40 9.55
C TYR A 217 17.50 -9.23 8.99
N PHE A 218 16.47 -9.49 9.79
CA PHE A 218 15.29 -10.22 9.32
C PHE A 218 14.59 -9.50 8.17
N LYS A 219 14.56 -8.17 8.16
CA LYS A 219 14.07 -7.40 7.01
C LYS A 219 14.84 -7.76 5.73
N GLN A 220 16.17 -7.73 5.77
CA GLN A 220 17.00 -8.01 4.59
C GLN A 220 16.90 -9.48 4.16
N LEU A 221 16.82 -10.40 5.11
CA LEU A 221 16.57 -11.82 4.87
C LEU A 221 15.26 -12.03 4.11
N VAL A 222 14.16 -11.43 4.60
CA VAL A 222 12.84 -11.55 3.98
C VAL A 222 12.81 -10.88 2.62
N LYS A 223 13.46 -9.72 2.44
CA LYS A 223 13.64 -9.11 1.12
C LYS A 223 14.34 -10.07 0.16
N ARG A 224 15.49 -10.64 0.53
CA ARG A 224 16.22 -11.60 -0.30
C ARG A 224 15.33 -12.80 -0.66
N TYR A 225 14.61 -13.36 0.31
CA TYR A 225 13.68 -14.47 0.09
C TYR A 225 12.55 -14.11 -0.86
N CYS A 226 11.87 -12.97 -0.65
CA CYS A 226 10.82 -12.49 -1.53
C CYS A 226 11.31 -12.24 -2.96
N LYS A 227 12.50 -11.66 -3.14
CA LYS A 227 13.11 -11.48 -4.48
C LYS A 227 13.32 -12.81 -5.18
N LEU A 228 13.79 -13.84 -4.46
CA LEU A 228 13.91 -15.18 -5.00
C LEU A 228 12.54 -15.77 -5.38
N ARG A 229 11.55 -15.66 -4.50
CA ARG A 229 10.21 -16.22 -4.72
C ARG A 229 9.47 -15.57 -5.88
N LEU A 230 9.71 -14.30 -6.18
CA LEU A 230 9.11 -13.61 -7.35
C LEU A 230 9.50 -14.23 -8.70
N ASN A 231 10.57 -15.03 -8.78
CA ASN A 231 10.89 -15.78 -10.01
C ASN A 231 9.90 -16.91 -10.29
N VAL A 232 9.18 -17.39 -9.28
CA VAL A 232 8.33 -18.60 -9.38
C VAL A 232 6.88 -18.27 -9.05
N ASP A 233 6.64 -17.50 -7.99
CA ASP A 233 5.32 -17.24 -7.45
C ASP A 233 4.69 -15.94 -7.97
N SER A 234 3.35 -15.88 -7.91
CA SER A 234 2.61 -14.64 -8.16
C SER A 234 2.98 -13.54 -7.16
N PHE A 235 2.90 -12.28 -7.61
CA PHE A 235 3.17 -11.11 -6.78
C PHE A 235 2.29 -11.07 -5.52
N SER A 236 1.00 -11.42 -5.66
CA SER A 236 0.05 -11.53 -4.55
C SER A 236 0.54 -12.48 -3.45
N TYR A 237 1.05 -13.64 -3.84
CA TYR A 237 1.50 -14.64 -2.90
C TYR A 237 2.80 -14.21 -2.21
N VAL A 238 3.74 -13.60 -2.94
CA VAL A 238 4.96 -13.05 -2.32
C VAL A 238 4.64 -11.90 -1.36
N SER A 239 3.62 -11.08 -1.66
CA SER A 239 3.14 -10.07 -0.72
C SER A 239 2.59 -10.68 0.58
N ASP A 240 1.87 -11.81 0.51
CA ASP A 240 1.43 -12.52 1.72
C ASP A 240 2.62 -13.13 2.47
N ILE A 241 3.57 -13.77 1.77
CA ILE A 241 4.84 -14.26 2.34
C ILE A 241 5.53 -13.16 3.16
N ALA A 242 5.74 -11.98 2.57
CA ALA A 242 6.40 -10.86 3.22
C ALA A 242 5.66 -10.43 4.50
N GLN A 243 4.33 -10.38 4.46
CA GLN A 243 3.49 -10.00 5.60
C GLN A 243 3.54 -11.06 6.72
N ARG A 244 3.46 -12.36 6.40
CA ARG A 244 3.51 -13.44 7.41
C ARG A 244 4.89 -13.56 8.05
N LEU A 245 5.95 -13.43 7.26
CA LEU A 245 7.32 -13.42 7.79
C LEU A 245 7.58 -12.20 8.67
N LYS A 246 7.07 -11.02 8.29
CA LYS A 246 7.13 -9.82 9.15
C LYS A 246 6.45 -10.04 10.49
N GLU A 247 5.27 -10.65 10.50
CA GLU A 247 4.53 -10.97 11.72
C GLU A 247 5.34 -11.92 12.63
N PHE A 248 5.91 -12.99 12.07
CA PHE A 248 6.76 -13.92 12.80
C PHE A 248 8.03 -13.27 13.36
N PHE A 249 8.81 -12.58 12.52
CA PHE A 249 10.07 -11.98 12.95
C PHE A 249 9.88 -10.83 13.94
N ASN A 250 8.76 -10.11 13.86
CA ASN A 250 8.41 -9.12 14.88
C ASN A 250 7.95 -9.77 16.19
N PHE A 251 7.26 -10.92 16.14
CA PHE A 251 6.97 -11.72 17.34
C PHE A 251 8.26 -12.15 18.04
N LEU A 252 9.23 -12.67 17.27
CA LEU A 252 10.55 -13.05 17.80
C LEU A 252 11.26 -11.87 18.44
N ASP A 253 11.37 -10.74 17.75
CA ASP A 253 12.02 -9.54 18.29
C ASP A 253 11.34 -9.02 19.58
N MET A 254 10.02 -9.19 19.70
CA MET A 254 9.27 -8.78 20.89
C MET A 254 9.43 -9.73 22.08
N LYS A 255 9.43 -11.03 21.85
CA LYS A 255 9.37 -12.06 22.91
C LYS A 255 10.72 -12.69 23.23
N PHE A 256 11.64 -12.71 22.26
CA PHE A 256 12.93 -13.39 22.31
C PHE A 256 14.04 -12.46 21.80
N LYS A 257 14.31 -11.37 22.53
CA LYS A 257 15.28 -10.33 22.12
C LYS A 257 16.69 -10.85 21.87
N GLN A 258 17.06 -11.99 22.44
CA GLN A 258 18.35 -12.66 22.20
C GLN A 258 18.48 -13.23 20.78
N VAL A 259 17.35 -13.49 20.11
CA VAL A 259 17.29 -14.05 18.75
C VAL A 259 17.34 -12.91 17.74
N GLN A 260 18.55 -12.67 17.22
CA GLN A 260 18.88 -11.64 16.24
C GLN A 260 19.25 -12.21 14.86
N ARG A 261 19.35 -13.54 14.77
CA ARG A 261 19.72 -14.33 13.59
C ARG A 261 18.93 -15.65 13.58
N VAL A 262 18.80 -16.26 12.41
CA VAL A 262 18.04 -17.49 12.19
C VAL A 262 18.71 -18.70 12.84
N HIS A 263 20.05 -18.80 12.83
CA HIS A 263 20.77 -19.92 13.46
C HIS A 263 20.57 -20.01 14.97
N GLN A 264 20.15 -18.91 15.60
CA GLN A 264 19.84 -18.86 17.03
C GLN A 264 18.45 -19.40 17.35
N LEU A 265 17.61 -19.64 16.34
CA LEU A 265 16.30 -20.24 16.55
C LEU A 265 16.46 -21.68 17.03
N THR A 266 15.75 -21.97 18.10
CA THR A 266 15.57 -23.31 18.61
C THR A 266 14.10 -23.70 18.50
N ARG A 267 13.79 -24.90 18.97
CA ARG A 267 12.40 -25.36 19.01
C ARG A 267 11.55 -24.51 19.97
N VAL A 268 12.14 -23.93 21.01
CA VAL A 268 11.45 -23.11 22.03
C VAL A 268 10.73 -21.92 21.39
N GLU A 269 11.40 -21.20 20.49
CA GLU A 269 10.81 -20.04 19.82
C GLU A 269 9.67 -20.42 18.87
N ILE A 270 9.79 -21.57 18.18
CA ILE A 270 8.75 -22.06 17.27
C ILE A 270 7.52 -22.50 18.05
N GLU A 271 7.68 -23.26 19.13
CA GLU A 271 6.54 -23.68 19.98
C GLU A 271 5.79 -22.49 20.57
N ALA A 272 6.52 -21.46 21.00
CA ALA A 272 5.91 -20.23 21.48
C ALA A 272 5.11 -19.52 20.36
N TYR A 273 5.63 -19.50 19.13
CA TYR A 273 4.89 -18.93 18.00
C TYR A 273 3.65 -19.76 17.64
N LEU A 274 3.74 -21.09 17.65
CA LEU A 274 2.59 -21.98 17.41
C LEU A 274 1.50 -21.78 18.47
N SER A 275 1.88 -21.63 19.74
CA SER A 275 0.97 -21.28 20.83
C SER A 275 0.28 -19.93 20.57
N GLU A 276 1.04 -18.90 20.17
CA GLU A 276 0.50 -17.59 19.82
C GLU A 276 -0.52 -17.70 18.67
N LEU A 277 -0.22 -18.45 17.60
CA LEU A 277 -1.14 -18.66 16.48
C LEU A 277 -2.46 -19.31 16.91
N ASN A 278 -2.41 -20.28 17.83
CA ASN A 278 -3.61 -20.92 18.37
C ASN A 278 -4.44 -19.96 19.23
N MET A 279 -3.79 -19.06 19.98
CA MET A 279 -4.48 -18.05 20.79
C MET A 279 -5.16 -16.95 19.95
N MET A 280 -4.73 -16.72 18.71
CA MET A 280 -5.33 -15.70 17.84
C MET A 280 -6.77 -16.02 17.37
N GLY A 281 -7.25 -17.25 17.55
CA GLY A 281 -8.59 -17.66 17.12
C GLY A 281 -8.80 -17.64 15.60
N ILE A 282 -7.71 -17.74 14.83
CA ILE A 282 -7.75 -17.80 13.37
C ILE A 282 -8.06 -19.22 12.86
N LYS A 283 -8.55 -19.33 11.62
CA LYS A 283 -8.91 -20.63 11.03
C LYS A 283 -7.69 -21.56 10.92
N PRO A 284 -7.86 -22.88 11.11
CA PRO A 284 -6.78 -23.86 10.92
C PRO A 284 -6.03 -23.72 9.59
N SER A 285 -6.74 -23.48 8.48
CA SER A 285 -6.11 -23.26 7.18
C SER A 285 -5.21 -22.02 7.11
N THR A 286 -5.54 -20.98 7.89
CA THR A 286 -4.69 -19.77 8.01
C THR A 286 -3.44 -20.05 8.85
N ILE A 287 -3.57 -20.87 9.89
CA ILE A 287 -2.43 -21.33 10.70
C ILE A 287 -1.50 -22.18 9.82
N THR A 288 -2.04 -23.16 9.08
CA THR A 288 -1.29 -23.97 8.10
C THR A 288 -0.51 -23.08 7.14
N GLY A 289 -1.15 -22.09 6.51
CA GLY A 289 -0.46 -21.18 5.59
C GLY A 289 0.71 -20.42 6.23
N ARG A 290 0.57 -19.98 7.48
CA ARG A 290 1.66 -19.33 8.24
C ARG A 290 2.82 -20.28 8.51
N ILE A 291 2.54 -21.51 8.94
CA ILE A 291 3.56 -22.53 9.21
C ILE A 291 4.28 -22.91 7.92
N SER A 292 3.55 -23.14 6.82
CA SER A 292 4.14 -23.49 5.53
C SER A 292 5.06 -22.39 4.96
N ILE A 293 4.75 -21.12 5.21
CA ILE A 293 5.64 -20.02 4.80
C ILE A 293 6.96 -20.04 5.58
N LEU A 294 6.92 -20.35 6.89
CA LEU A 294 8.13 -20.51 7.70
C LEU A 294 8.95 -21.72 7.27
N GLU A 295 8.29 -22.86 7.05
CA GLU A 295 8.94 -24.07 6.58
C GLU A 295 9.60 -23.85 5.22
N GLY A 296 8.91 -23.17 4.31
CA GLY A 296 9.44 -22.79 2.99
C GLY A 296 10.69 -21.91 3.10
N LEU A 297 10.69 -20.93 4.01
CA LEU A 297 11.88 -20.11 4.27
C LEU A 297 13.03 -20.96 4.79
N PHE A 298 12.84 -21.70 5.90
CA PHE A 298 13.92 -22.48 6.52
C PHE A 298 14.49 -23.55 5.58
N SER A 299 13.63 -24.23 4.84
CA SER A 299 14.03 -25.20 3.82
C SER A 299 14.85 -24.56 2.69
N THR A 300 14.50 -23.33 2.31
CA THR A 300 15.24 -22.57 1.29
C THR A 300 16.62 -22.15 1.80
N LEU A 301 16.71 -21.68 3.05
CA LEU A 301 17.98 -21.30 3.66
C LEU A 301 18.94 -22.49 3.71
N LEU A 302 18.44 -23.67 4.11
CA LEU A 302 19.21 -24.89 4.16
C LEU A 302 19.64 -25.36 2.76
N ARG A 303 18.69 -25.43 1.81
CA ARG A 303 18.94 -25.97 0.46
C ARG A 303 19.91 -25.11 -0.36
N LEU A 304 19.84 -23.79 -0.19
CA LEU A 304 20.67 -22.84 -0.94
C LEU A 304 21.92 -22.41 -0.16
N GLU A 305 22.19 -23.03 0.99
CA GLU A 305 23.37 -22.78 1.83
C GLU A 305 23.55 -21.29 2.14
N TRP A 306 22.49 -20.61 2.57
CA TRP A 306 22.62 -19.22 3.02
C TRP A 306 23.33 -19.18 4.37
N ASP A 307 24.14 -18.14 4.61
CA ASP A 307 25.05 -18.01 5.77
C ASP A 307 24.41 -18.13 7.16
N ASP A 308 23.08 -18.17 7.27
CA ASP A 308 22.34 -18.15 8.53
C ASP A 308 21.15 -19.10 8.48
N VAL A 309 21.39 -20.37 8.83
CA VAL A 309 20.41 -21.46 8.83
C VAL A 309 20.14 -21.95 10.25
N PRO A 310 18.92 -22.42 10.57
CA PRO A 310 18.68 -23.14 11.80
C PRO A 310 19.59 -24.37 11.90
N SER A 311 20.13 -24.62 13.09
CA SER A 311 21.00 -25.77 13.36
C SER A 311 20.32 -27.14 13.18
N LYS A 312 18.99 -27.18 13.20
CA LYS A 312 18.15 -28.38 13.11
C LYS A 312 16.86 -28.06 12.37
N ILE A 313 16.16 -29.08 11.90
CA ILE A 313 14.77 -28.94 11.44
C ILE A 313 13.92 -28.45 12.61
N LEU A 314 13.14 -27.39 12.40
CA LEU A 314 12.35 -26.74 13.46
C LEU A 314 10.84 -26.90 13.31
N ILE A 315 10.36 -27.37 12.15
CA ILE A 315 8.94 -27.54 11.83
C ILE A 315 8.72 -28.98 11.41
N TYR A 316 7.67 -29.61 11.94
CA TYR A 316 7.32 -31.00 11.70
C TYR A 316 5.87 -31.15 11.25
N SER A 317 5.50 -32.32 10.72
CA SER A 317 4.14 -32.63 10.30
C SER A 317 3.11 -32.44 11.41
N GLU A 318 3.49 -32.68 12.66
CA GLU A 318 2.64 -32.61 13.84
C GLU A 318 2.32 -31.16 14.25
N ASP A 319 3.09 -30.17 13.77
CA ASP A 319 2.84 -28.75 14.03
C ASP A 319 1.61 -28.22 13.28
N TYR A 320 1.22 -28.92 12.21
CA TYR A 320 0.11 -28.52 11.37
C TYR A 320 -1.22 -28.89 12.04
N PRO A 321 -2.15 -27.92 12.21
CA PRO A 321 -3.45 -28.22 12.78
C PRO A 321 -4.25 -29.10 11.82
N LYS A 322 -5.08 -29.99 12.37
CA LYS A 322 -6.05 -30.75 11.57
C LYS A 322 -7.01 -29.79 10.89
N ILE A 323 -7.05 -29.84 9.56
CA ILE A 323 -7.97 -29.03 8.76
C ILE A 323 -9.31 -29.78 8.66
N PRO A 324 -10.40 -29.23 9.22
CA PRO A 324 -11.72 -29.82 9.01
C PRO A 324 -12.07 -29.80 7.53
N ARG A 325 -12.64 -30.89 7.00
CA ARG A 325 -13.13 -30.91 5.62
C ARG A 325 -14.18 -29.82 5.46
N ALA A 326 -13.92 -28.88 4.55
CA ALA A 326 -14.88 -27.83 4.24
C ALA A 326 -16.13 -28.47 3.62
N LYS A 327 -17.30 -28.20 4.21
CA LYS A 327 -18.57 -28.52 3.56
C LYS A 327 -18.80 -27.49 2.45
N PRO A 328 -19.17 -27.91 1.22
CA PRO A 328 -19.59 -26.97 0.19
C PRO A 328 -20.72 -26.07 0.72
N ARG A 329 -20.60 -24.76 0.47
CA ARG A 329 -21.65 -23.79 0.78
C ARG A 329 -22.43 -23.54 -0.48
N PHE A 330 -23.47 -24.34 -0.70
CA PHE A 330 -24.41 -24.09 -1.79
C PHE A 330 -25.28 -22.88 -1.45
N ILE A 331 -25.65 -22.14 -2.49
CA ILE A 331 -26.71 -21.14 -2.40
C ILE A 331 -28.01 -21.91 -2.63
N ASP A 332 -28.98 -21.72 -1.74
CA ASP A 332 -30.28 -22.38 -1.84
C ASP A 332 -31.01 -21.93 -3.12
N GLU A 333 -31.73 -22.84 -3.77
CA GLU A 333 -32.47 -22.55 -5.01
C GLU A 333 -33.45 -21.40 -4.80
N PHE A 334 -34.14 -21.37 -3.66
CA PHE A 334 -35.07 -20.28 -3.33
C PHE A 334 -34.37 -18.92 -3.28
N VAL A 335 -33.12 -18.87 -2.80
CA VAL A 335 -32.32 -17.64 -2.76
C VAL A 335 -31.85 -17.24 -4.17
N LEU A 336 -31.51 -18.21 -5.02
CA LEU A 336 -31.17 -17.95 -6.41
C LEU A 336 -32.37 -17.41 -7.19
N GLU A 337 -33.57 -18.00 -7.01
CA GLU A 337 -34.81 -17.51 -7.60
C GLU A 337 -35.13 -16.06 -7.16
N GLN A 338 -34.94 -15.76 -5.87
CA GLN A 338 -35.10 -14.40 -5.34
C GLN A 338 -34.10 -13.42 -5.93
N LEU A 339 -32.84 -13.82 -6.13
CA LEU A 339 -31.82 -12.99 -6.77
C LEU A 339 -32.19 -12.73 -8.24
N ASN A 340 -32.54 -13.79 -8.97
CA ASN A 340 -32.84 -13.75 -10.40
C ASN A 340 -34.08 -12.91 -10.71
N SER A 341 -35.14 -13.02 -9.89
CA SER A 341 -36.36 -12.20 -10.02
C SER A 341 -36.16 -10.71 -9.76
N HIS A 342 -34.98 -10.31 -9.24
CA HIS A 342 -34.67 -8.93 -8.88
C HIS A 342 -33.37 -8.41 -9.53
N LEU A 343 -32.85 -9.10 -10.54
CA LEU A 343 -31.64 -8.66 -11.27
C LEU A 343 -31.83 -7.27 -11.90
N ASP A 344 -33.06 -6.93 -12.28
CA ASP A 344 -33.47 -5.62 -12.82
C ASP A 344 -33.21 -4.45 -11.86
N LYS A 345 -33.12 -4.72 -10.55
CA LYS A 345 -32.79 -3.72 -9.53
C LYS A 345 -31.29 -3.44 -9.42
N LEU A 346 -30.44 -4.27 -10.03
CA LEU A 346 -29.00 -4.05 -10.07
C LEU A 346 -28.63 -3.11 -11.22
N PRO A 347 -27.52 -2.36 -11.12
CA PRO A 347 -26.96 -1.70 -12.28
C PRO A 347 -26.73 -2.72 -13.41
N GLU A 348 -27.09 -2.38 -14.64
CA GLU A 348 -27.09 -3.29 -15.80
C GLU A 348 -25.80 -4.12 -15.90
N TYR A 349 -24.64 -3.47 -15.77
CA TYR A 349 -23.34 -4.16 -15.83
C TYR A 349 -23.14 -5.19 -14.69
N ILE A 350 -23.66 -4.94 -13.49
CA ILE A 350 -23.60 -5.87 -12.36
C ILE A 350 -24.56 -7.05 -12.58
N ALA A 351 -25.75 -6.78 -13.12
CA ALA A 351 -26.70 -7.83 -13.48
C ALA A 351 -26.07 -8.79 -14.50
N THR A 352 -25.48 -8.25 -15.58
CA THR A 352 -24.75 -9.04 -16.59
C THR A 352 -23.61 -9.86 -15.99
N MET A 353 -22.79 -9.23 -15.14
CA MET A 353 -21.70 -9.94 -14.45
C MET A 353 -22.21 -11.08 -13.57
N THR A 354 -23.33 -10.88 -12.88
CA THR A 354 -23.95 -11.89 -12.01
C THR A 354 -24.40 -13.12 -12.80
N MET A 355 -25.09 -12.89 -13.93
CA MET A 355 -25.53 -13.98 -14.82
C MET A 355 -24.35 -14.80 -15.34
N ILE A 356 -23.28 -14.16 -15.80
CA ILE A 356 -22.10 -14.87 -16.31
C ILE A 356 -21.45 -15.74 -15.22
N VAL A 357 -21.36 -15.25 -13.98
CA VAL A 357 -20.79 -16.04 -12.87
C VAL A 357 -21.67 -17.24 -12.54
N GLN A 358 -22.99 -17.07 -12.54
CA GLN A 358 -23.93 -18.16 -12.27
C GLN A 358 -23.83 -19.27 -13.32
N GLU A 359 -23.80 -18.91 -14.60
CA GLU A 359 -23.80 -19.87 -15.71
C GLU A 359 -22.42 -20.52 -15.96
N CYS A 360 -21.34 -19.75 -15.82
CA CYS A 360 -20.00 -20.24 -16.18
C CYS A 360 -19.18 -20.74 -14.98
N GLY A 361 -19.60 -20.44 -13.74
CA GLY A 361 -18.85 -20.81 -12.53
C GLY A 361 -17.45 -20.20 -12.43
N MET A 362 -17.16 -19.15 -13.20
CA MET A 362 -15.84 -18.53 -13.28
C MET A 362 -15.50 -17.67 -12.05
N ARG A 363 -14.21 -17.48 -11.79
CA ARG A 363 -13.77 -16.54 -10.74
C ARG A 363 -14.06 -15.12 -11.18
N ILE A 364 -14.42 -14.27 -10.22
CA ILE A 364 -14.63 -12.82 -10.46
C ILE A 364 -13.41 -12.18 -11.14
N SER A 365 -12.20 -12.60 -10.80
CA SER A 365 -10.99 -12.07 -11.44
C SER A 365 -10.91 -12.42 -12.92
N GLU A 366 -11.37 -13.60 -13.31
CA GLU A 366 -11.42 -14.05 -14.72
C GLU A 366 -12.48 -13.24 -15.47
N LEU A 367 -13.67 -13.10 -14.88
CA LEU A 367 -14.77 -12.28 -15.39
C LEU A 367 -14.35 -10.83 -15.68
N CYS A 368 -13.68 -10.19 -14.72
CA CYS A 368 -13.21 -8.81 -14.85
C CYS A 368 -12.11 -8.62 -15.91
N THR A 369 -11.61 -9.71 -16.50
CA THR A 369 -10.56 -9.69 -17.53
C THR A 369 -11.03 -10.24 -18.89
N LEU A 370 -12.33 -10.53 -19.04
CA LEU A 370 -12.89 -10.97 -20.31
C LEU A 370 -12.65 -9.92 -21.41
N LYS A 371 -12.17 -10.39 -22.57
CA LYS A 371 -11.90 -9.57 -23.74
C LYS A 371 -13.12 -9.55 -24.67
N LYS A 372 -13.32 -8.46 -25.40
CA LYS A 372 -14.29 -8.44 -26.50
C LYS A 372 -13.93 -9.53 -27.52
N GLY A 373 -14.91 -10.32 -27.96
CA GLY A 373 -14.70 -11.44 -28.87
C GLY A 373 -14.16 -12.72 -28.22
N CYS A 374 -14.33 -12.90 -26.90
CA CYS A 374 -13.94 -14.13 -26.19
C CYS A 374 -14.95 -15.28 -26.29
N LEU A 375 -16.07 -15.07 -26.98
CA LEU A 375 -17.05 -16.12 -27.28
C LEU A 375 -16.62 -16.81 -28.57
N LEU A 376 -16.54 -18.15 -28.53
CA LEU A 376 -16.21 -18.98 -29.69
C LEU A 376 -17.38 -19.07 -30.68
#